data_AF-A0A0S8BTJ0-F1
#
_entry.id   AF-A0A0S8BTJ0-F1
#
_cell.length_a   1.000
_cell.length_b   1.000
_cell.length_c   1.000
_cell.angle_alpha   90.00
_cell.angle_beta   90.00
_cell.angle_gamma   90.00
#
_symmetry.space_group_name_H-M   'P 1'
#
loop_
_entity.id
_entity.type
_entity.pdbx_description
1 polymer ?
#
loop_
_entity_poly.entity_id
_entity_poly.type
_entity_poly.pdbx_seq_one_letter_code
_entity_poly.pdbx_strand_id
1 'polypeptide(L)'
;MEELLREHLGEIALLIYILFPLLKRLLDRRKKKTAKKPSEAEARAGKAAEQAPAPTPASEPVPARPAPLTEKPEAQPDFLGLARMELERIDQESTRLLRQAEANPRLARLVPALREDLAGRLQAIDLSLQGAPTLSTIVQDRTALRGLEELLRHLGRMARQRMLAPRLALAQADQMADDCYAPLIELARARNLGLTTSEPVPLSGDWDWSIMPRLASTRVAPLRLPPDFEHSLWRWPAIAAEVGRDFYYSLKHLEQDLHERLGLPYGLEVPASDREVDGRWLAQLFGVWLPEIFADLMGTLLLGPAYVEMIRRVHRNPGSPQRTAAVFRDGRLIDEQPPARLRIYMAVRTLHHLGRHQEADSLWEQWEAEHPDMQLYFLPLGGQWAGLSDQALHSLADTMVDTLVLSPWPELEGFQLMNVPGLAYLHADHAEVERLMGVLARGGTARADSRRIISAAVLAAAAQPTLHDSILEAARRSIEGIEMEEREPQRRAIRPLPSASIGRSLRASLRRPSAIREAIVVGAALSPRRWRGSR
;
A
#
# COMPACT_ATOMS: atom_id res chain seq x y z
N MET A 1 2.75 41.29 3.74
CA MET A 1 3.43 40.01 4.03
C MET A 1 2.67 38.84 3.42
N GLU A 2 1.34 38.77 3.57
CA GLU A 2 0.49 37.77 2.90
C GLU A 2 0.51 37.86 1.37
N GLU A 3 0.57 39.06 0.77
CA GLU A 3 0.69 39.21 -0.69
C GLU A 3 2.04 38.72 -1.22
N LEU A 4 3.15 39.03 -0.52
CA LEU A 4 4.49 38.50 -0.82
C LEU A 4 4.57 36.97 -0.68
N LEU A 5 3.88 36.39 0.31
CA LEU A 5 3.80 34.93 0.48
C LEU A 5 2.95 34.27 -0.61
N ARG A 6 1.92 34.95 -1.13
CA ARG A 6 1.12 34.46 -2.26
C ARG A 6 1.87 34.53 -3.59
N GLU A 7 2.59 35.62 -3.86
CA GLU A 7 3.38 35.75 -5.11
C GLU A 7 4.53 34.75 -5.18
N HIS A 8 5.18 34.43 -4.05
CA HIS A 8 6.35 33.56 -4.01
C HIS A 8 6.09 32.16 -3.46
N LEU A 9 4.83 31.75 -3.26
CA LEU A 9 4.49 30.46 -2.65
C LEU A 9 5.11 29.28 -3.43
N GLY A 10 5.10 29.35 -4.76
CA GLY A 10 5.69 28.34 -5.63
C GLY A 10 7.23 28.28 -5.54
N GLU A 11 7.89 29.43 -5.44
CA GLU A 11 9.36 29.51 -5.31
C GLU A 11 9.82 29.06 -3.92
N ILE A 12 9.05 29.38 -2.87
CA ILE A 12 9.27 28.92 -1.50
C ILE A 12 9.08 27.40 -1.42
N ALA A 13 8.03 26.85 -2.03
CA ALA A 13 7.81 25.41 -2.08
C ALA A 13 8.94 24.68 -2.82
N LEU A 14 9.42 25.25 -3.93
CA LEU A 14 10.57 24.73 -4.68
C LEU A 14 11.87 24.78 -3.86
N LEU A 15 12.12 25.87 -3.15
CA LEU A 15 13.26 26.03 -2.24
C LEU A 15 13.22 25.02 -1.09
N ILE A 16 12.06 24.80 -0.47
CA ILE A 16 11.87 23.79 0.57
C ILE A 16 12.14 22.39 0.01
N TYR A 17 11.60 22.07 -1.17
CA TYR A 17 11.79 20.77 -1.82
C TYR A 17 13.27 20.48 -2.16
N ILE A 18 14.03 21.50 -2.56
CA ILE A 18 15.47 21.37 -2.88
C ILE A 18 16.34 21.35 -1.62
N LEU A 19 16.06 22.22 -0.64
CA LEU A 19 16.91 22.38 0.55
C LEU A 19 16.66 21.31 1.60
N PHE A 20 15.44 20.79 1.71
CA PHE A 20 15.08 19.82 2.76
C PHE A 20 15.91 18.51 2.70
N PRO A 21 16.12 17.87 1.53
CA PRO A 21 16.98 16.68 1.44
C PRO A 21 18.45 16.97 1.78
N LEU A 22 18.95 18.18 1.47
CA LEU A 22 20.32 18.60 1.77
C LEU A 22 20.51 18.83 3.27
N LEU A 23 19.56 19.50 3.91
CA LEU A 23 19.52 19.70 5.37
C LEU A 23 19.41 18.36 6.11
N LYS A 24 18.54 17.45 5.63
CA LYS A 24 18.41 16.09 6.17
C LYS A 24 19.74 15.32 6.12
N ARG A 25 20.43 15.32 4.97
CA ARG A 25 21.78 14.72 4.83
C ARG A 25 22.83 15.34 5.74
N LEU A 26 22.79 16.66 5.96
CA LEU A 26 23.70 17.36 6.87
C LEU A 26 23.45 16.97 8.33
N LEU A 27 22.19 16.85 8.73
CA LEU A 27 21.79 16.39 10.06
C LEU A 27 22.18 14.93 10.30
N ASP A 28 21.99 14.05 9.32
CA ASP A 28 22.39 12.64 9.41
C ASP A 28 23.92 12.47 9.50
N ARG A 29 24.68 13.31 8.78
CA ARG A 29 26.15 13.37 8.91
C ARG A 29 26.59 13.85 10.29
N ARG A 30 25.89 14.80 10.90
CA ARG A 30 26.16 15.25 12.27
C ARG A 30 25.85 14.13 13.28
N LYS A 31 24.72 13.44 13.16
CA LYS A 31 24.35 12.29 14.01
C LYS A 31 25.37 11.14 13.91
N LYS A 32 25.89 10.85 12.71
CA LYS A 32 26.95 9.85 12.53
C LYS A 32 28.29 10.26 13.16
N LYS A 33 28.61 11.56 13.23
CA LYS A 33 29.82 12.05 13.93
C LYS A 33 29.69 11.96 15.45
N THR A 34 28.50 12.17 16.02
CA THR A 34 28.26 12.01 17.46
C THR A 34 28.14 10.54 17.88
N ALA A 35 27.69 9.63 17.01
CA ALA A 35 27.59 8.20 17.32
C ALA A 35 28.91 7.43 17.24
N LYS A 36 30.01 8.04 16.74
CA LYS A 36 31.31 7.35 16.52
C LYS A 36 32.40 7.65 17.55
N LYS A 37 32.04 8.15 18.73
CA LYS A 37 32.94 8.20 19.92
C LYS A 37 32.21 7.56 21.09
N PRO A 38 32.54 6.30 21.40
CA PRO A 38 33.29 6.07 22.63
C PRO A 38 34.42 5.04 22.47
N SER A 39 35.37 5.06 23.41
CA SER A 39 36.54 4.18 23.55
C SER A 39 37.81 4.60 22.79
N GLU A 40 38.47 5.66 23.28
CA GLU A 40 39.94 5.82 23.18
C GLU A 40 40.46 6.94 24.10
N ALA A 41 39.85 7.10 25.28
CA ALA A 41 40.19 8.19 26.22
C ALA A 41 40.64 7.69 27.60
N GLU A 42 41.18 6.47 27.71
CA GLU A 42 41.68 5.94 28.98
C GLU A 42 43.08 5.31 28.89
N ALA A 43 43.86 5.65 27.87
CA ALA A 43 45.26 5.25 27.79
C ALA A 43 46.11 6.37 27.20
N ARG A 44 46.41 7.38 28.02
CA ARG A 44 47.71 8.09 28.06
C ARG A 44 47.68 9.18 29.13
N ALA A 45 47.96 8.73 30.35
CA ALA A 45 48.65 9.56 31.32
C ALA A 45 50.03 9.95 30.77
N GLY A 46 50.44 11.19 31.01
CA GLY A 46 51.86 11.55 31.00
C GLY A 46 52.21 12.92 30.41
N LYS A 47 52.57 13.82 31.33
CA LYS A 47 53.47 14.98 31.16
C LYS A 47 52.85 16.27 30.63
N ALA A 48 52.33 17.04 31.58
CA ALA A 48 52.37 18.50 31.52
C ALA A 48 53.82 18.94 31.80
N ALA A 49 54.42 19.65 30.85
CA ALA A 49 55.64 20.42 31.03
C ALA A 49 55.42 21.81 30.42
N GLU A 50 55.68 22.78 31.28
CA GLU A 50 55.72 24.23 31.14
C GLU A 50 56.70 24.66 30.02
N GLN A 51 56.26 25.54 29.11
CA GLN A 51 57.19 26.34 28.29
C GLN A 51 56.58 27.68 27.85
N ALA A 52 57.39 28.71 28.07
CA ALA A 52 57.20 30.15 27.96
C ALA A 52 56.91 30.68 26.54
N PRO A 53 56.44 31.93 26.40
CA PRO A 53 56.24 32.57 25.10
C PRO A 53 57.60 32.97 24.47
N ALA A 54 57.78 32.60 23.21
CA ALA A 54 58.92 32.99 22.37
C ALA A 54 58.43 33.79 21.14
N PRO A 55 59.31 34.60 20.51
CA PRO A 55 58.98 35.91 19.99
C PRO A 55 58.50 35.92 18.53
N THR A 56 57.86 37.04 18.18
CA THR A 56 57.46 37.47 16.85
C THR A 56 58.61 37.36 15.83
N PRO A 57 58.45 36.64 14.71
CA PRO A 57 59.36 36.74 13.58
C PRO A 57 59.06 38.00 12.76
N ALA A 58 60.14 38.65 12.38
CA ALA A 58 60.16 39.81 11.49
C ALA A 58 59.57 39.50 10.11
N SER A 59 58.90 40.51 9.56
CA SER A 59 58.33 40.54 8.21
C SER A 59 59.37 40.23 7.14
N GLU A 60 59.20 39.12 6.44
CA GLU A 60 59.83 38.88 5.15
C GLU A 60 59.13 39.69 4.05
N PRO A 61 59.88 40.19 3.04
CA PRO A 61 59.34 40.98 1.95
C PRO A 61 58.40 40.15 1.05
N VAL A 62 57.19 40.69 0.86
CA VAL A 62 56.15 40.17 -0.03
C VAL A 62 56.73 39.89 -1.43
N PRO A 63 56.75 38.63 -1.91
CA PRO A 63 57.14 38.34 -3.28
C PRO A 63 56.13 38.95 -4.26
N ALA A 64 56.65 39.50 -5.35
CA ALA A 64 55.90 40.17 -6.39
C ALA A 64 54.71 39.32 -6.88
N ARG A 65 53.56 39.98 -6.93
CA ARG A 65 52.26 39.47 -7.40
C ARG A 65 52.46 38.75 -8.74
N PRO A 66 52.25 37.42 -8.84
CA PRO A 66 52.31 36.74 -10.12
C PRO A 66 51.22 37.33 -11.03
N ALA A 67 51.60 37.57 -12.29
CA ALA A 67 50.69 38.02 -13.33
C ALA A 67 49.45 37.10 -13.36
N PRO A 68 48.24 37.66 -13.61
CA PRO A 68 47.01 36.87 -13.62
C PRO A 68 47.18 35.74 -14.63
N LEU A 69 47.28 34.51 -14.14
CA LEU A 69 47.09 33.31 -14.94
C LEU A 69 45.75 33.51 -15.64
N THR A 70 45.80 33.57 -16.97
CA THR A 70 44.62 33.55 -17.82
C THR A 70 44.01 32.17 -17.62
N GLU A 71 43.17 32.04 -16.60
CA GLU A 71 42.40 30.84 -16.35
C GLU A 71 41.64 30.55 -17.63
N LYS A 72 41.99 29.43 -18.28
CA LYS A 72 41.22 28.90 -19.40
C LYS A 72 39.76 28.89 -18.94
N PRO A 73 38.81 29.42 -19.75
CA PRO A 73 37.41 29.33 -19.41
C PRO A 73 37.10 27.86 -19.11
N GLU A 74 36.72 27.55 -17.88
CA GLU A 74 36.22 26.22 -17.54
C GLU A 74 35.10 25.91 -18.53
N ALA A 75 35.25 24.82 -19.28
CA ALA A 75 34.28 24.43 -20.29
C ALA A 75 32.90 24.39 -19.63
N GLN A 76 32.00 25.26 -20.07
CA GLN A 76 30.66 25.32 -19.51
C GLN A 76 30.04 23.92 -19.62
N PRO A 77 29.49 23.37 -18.53
CA PRO A 77 28.93 22.03 -18.54
C PRO A 77 27.81 21.94 -19.58
N ASP A 78 27.93 20.99 -20.51
CA ASP A 78 26.91 20.71 -21.52
C ASP A 78 25.71 20.02 -20.87
N PHE A 79 24.84 20.82 -20.26
CA PHE A 79 23.65 20.32 -19.57
C PHE A 79 22.68 19.59 -20.51
N LEU A 80 22.59 20.03 -21.76
CA LEU A 80 21.71 19.42 -22.77
C LEU A 80 22.24 18.04 -23.18
N GLY A 81 23.54 17.94 -23.46
CA GLY A 81 24.19 16.67 -23.76
C GLY A 81 24.04 15.66 -22.62
N LEU A 82 24.22 16.10 -21.36
CA LEU A 82 24.00 15.25 -20.19
C LEU A 82 22.54 14.79 -20.06
N ALA A 83 21.56 15.67 -20.27
CA ALA A 83 20.14 15.32 -20.22
C ALA A 83 19.77 14.29 -21.30
N ARG A 84 20.28 14.46 -22.53
CA ARG A 84 20.06 13.52 -23.64
C ARG A 84 20.69 12.15 -23.39
N MET A 85 21.90 12.11 -22.85
CA MET A 85 22.57 10.86 -22.46
C MET A 85 21.80 10.14 -21.33
N GLU A 86 21.28 10.88 -20.34
CA GLU A 86 20.44 10.33 -19.27
C GLU A 86 19.13 9.73 -19.84
N LEU A 87 18.46 10.46 -20.73
CA LEU A 87 17.24 10.02 -21.42
C LEU A 87 17.49 8.73 -22.24
N GLU A 88 18.51 8.71 -23.09
CA GLU A 88 18.83 7.56 -23.95
C GLU A 88 19.08 6.29 -23.11
N ARG A 89 19.83 6.41 -22.00
CA ARG A 89 20.06 5.29 -21.10
C ARG A 89 18.77 4.75 -20.48
N ILE A 90 17.90 5.64 -19.97
CA ILE A 90 16.64 5.24 -19.35
C ILE A 90 15.71 4.59 -20.40
N ASP A 91 15.68 5.12 -21.62
CA ASP A 91 14.90 4.57 -22.72
C ASP A 91 15.37 3.17 -23.14
N GLN A 92 16.69 2.95 -23.24
CA GLN A 92 17.26 1.64 -23.55
C GLN A 92 16.93 0.60 -22.46
N GLU A 93 17.05 0.96 -21.18
CA GLU A 93 16.74 0.07 -20.06
C GLU A 93 15.23 -0.22 -19.97
N SER A 94 14.40 0.81 -20.17
CA SER A 94 12.94 0.69 -20.25
C SER A 94 12.51 -0.25 -21.37
N THR A 95 13.03 -0.05 -22.58
CA THR A 95 12.74 -0.89 -23.76
C THR A 95 13.17 -2.34 -23.55
N ARG A 96 14.34 -2.55 -22.92
CA ARG A 96 14.80 -3.91 -22.57
C ARG A 96 13.82 -4.59 -21.61
N LEU A 97 13.39 -3.89 -20.56
CA LEU A 97 12.45 -4.43 -19.58
C LEU A 97 11.06 -4.66 -20.18
N LEU A 98 10.59 -3.76 -21.06
CA LEU A 98 9.33 -3.92 -21.79
C LEU A 98 9.35 -5.17 -22.67
N ARG A 99 10.38 -5.37 -23.49
CA ARG A 99 10.52 -6.59 -24.32
C ARG A 99 10.53 -7.85 -23.47
N GLN A 100 11.21 -7.82 -22.33
CA GLN A 100 11.22 -8.93 -21.38
C GLN A 100 9.82 -9.18 -20.79
N ALA A 101 9.08 -8.10 -20.48
CA ALA A 101 7.74 -8.19 -19.92
C ALA A 101 6.72 -8.72 -20.94
N GLU A 102 6.83 -8.31 -22.21
CA GLU A 102 6.01 -8.81 -23.32
C GLU A 102 6.28 -10.28 -23.63
N ALA A 103 7.52 -10.74 -23.47
CA ALA A 103 7.91 -12.13 -23.74
C ALA A 103 7.58 -13.10 -22.59
N ASN A 104 7.36 -12.60 -21.37
CA ASN A 104 7.17 -13.43 -20.18
C ASN A 104 5.79 -13.18 -19.54
N PRO A 105 4.86 -14.15 -19.56
CA PRO A 105 3.52 -14.00 -18.97
C PRO A 105 3.52 -13.56 -17.49
N ARG A 106 4.55 -13.93 -16.71
CA ARG A 106 4.65 -13.52 -15.30
C ARG A 106 4.78 -12.01 -15.13
N LEU A 107 5.25 -11.31 -16.16
CA LEU A 107 5.52 -9.89 -16.17
C LEU A 107 4.47 -9.09 -16.95
N ALA A 108 3.44 -9.74 -17.50
CA ALA A 108 2.43 -9.11 -18.34
C ALA A 108 1.76 -7.90 -17.67
N ARG A 109 1.54 -7.95 -16.36
CA ARG A 109 0.95 -6.87 -15.56
C ARG A 109 1.82 -5.60 -15.48
N LEU A 110 3.11 -5.69 -15.77
CA LEU A 110 4.01 -4.53 -15.82
C LEU A 110 4.00 -3.82 -17.19
N VAL A 111 3.46 -4.47 -18.24
CA VAL A 111 3.48 -3.95 -19.61
C VAL A 111 2.77 -2.60 -19.73
N PRO A 112 1.57 -2.38 -19.16
CA PRO A 112 0.91 -1.08 -19.24
C PRO A 112 1.76 0.06 -18.64
N ALA A 113 2.35 -0.14 -17.46
CA ALA A 113 3.20 0.86 -16.84
C ALA A 113 4.49 1.14 -17.64
N LEU A 114 5.09 0.12 -18.24
CA LEU A 114 6.29 0.30 -19.07
C LEU A 114 5.99 0.99 -20.40
N ARG A 115 4.91 0.59 -21.07
CA ARG A 115 4.57 1.04 -22.41
C ARG A 115 3.80 2.36 -22.42
N GLU A 116 2.77 2.48 -21.59
CA GLU A 116 1.86 3.64 -21.63
C GLU A 116 2.37 4.75 -20.71
N ASP A 117 2.78 4.40 -19.48
CA ASP A 117 3.14 5.41 -18.48
C ASP A 117 4.61 5.87 -18.62
N LEU A 118 5.55 4.94 -18.65
CA LEU A 118 6.99 5.27 -18.69
C LEU A 118 7.43 5.73 -20.08
N ALA A 119 7.20 4.92 -21.13
CA ALA A 119 7.66 5.28 -22.48
C ALA A 119 6.98 6.56 -23.01
N GLY A 120 5.68 6.77 -22.73
CA GLY A 120 4.98 8.00 -23.09
C GLY A 120 5.61 9.25 -22.48
N ARG A 121 6.09 9.19 -21.23
CA ARG A 121 6.79 10.30 -20.57
C ARG A 121 8.20 10.52 -21.09
N LEU A 122 8.93 9.46 -21.38
CA LEU A 122 10.26 9.57 -22.00
C LEU A 122 10.16 10.22 -23.38
N GLN A 123 9.15 9.85 -24.17
CA GLN A 123 8.89 10.49 -25.46
C GLN A 123 8.54 11.98 -25.33
N ALA A 124 7.74 12.36 -24.33
CA ALA A 124 7.43 13.77 -24.07
C ALA A 124 8.69 14.59 -23.72
N ILE A 125 9.59 14.02 -22.90
CA ILE A 125 10.87 14.64 -22.55
C ILE A 125 11.81 14.71 -23.77
N ASP A 126 11.87 13.66 -24.60
CA ASP A 126 12.65 13.66 -25.84
C ASP A 126 12.23 14.82 -26.76
N LEU A 127 10.93 14.96 -27.00
CA LEU A 127 10.38 16.06 -27.81
C LEU A 127 10.72 17.44 -27.22
N SER A 128 10.66 17.58 -25.88
CA SER A 128 11.07 18.80 -25.17
C SER A 128 12.55 19.14 -25.42
N LEU A 129 13.44 18.14 -25.32
CA LEU A 129 14.89 18.31 -25.46
C LEU A 129 15.36 18.43 -26.93
N GLN A 130 14.58 17.99 -27.91
CA GLN A 130 14.89 18.13 -29.34
C GLN A 130 14.65 19.55 -29.88
N GLY A 131 13.79 20.34 -29.23
CA GLY A 131 13.52 21.73 -29.59
C GLY A 131 14.68 22.69 -29.28
N ALA A 132 14.32 23.92 -28.90
CA ALA A 132 15.26 24.89 -28.35
C ALA A 132 14.97 25.06 -26.83
N PRO A 133 15.27 24.05 -26.00
CA PRO A 133 14.92 24.09 -24.58
C PRO A 133 15.71 25.18 -23.87
N THR A 134 15.04 25.90 -22.97
CA THR A 134 15.71 26.83 -22.06
C THR A 134 16.47 26.04 -20.99
N LEU A 135 17.44 26.67 -20.32
CA LEU A 135 18.13 26.05 -19.18
C LEU A 135 17.16 25.58 -18.09
N SER A 136 16.10 26.36 -17.83
CA SER A 136 15.03 25.98 -16.88
C SER A 136 14.33 24.68 -17.30
N THR A 137 13.99 24.56 -18.61
CA THR A 137 13.38 23.35 -19.17
C THR A 137 14.30 22.14 -18.99
N ILE A 138 15.59 22.28 -19.30
CA ILE A 138 16.57 21.20 -19.13
C ILE A 138 16.66 20.75 -17.66
N VAL A 139 16.64 21.69 -16.71
CA VAL A 139 16.70 21.37 -15.27
C VAL A 139 15.43 20.64 -14.80
N GLN A 140 14.26 21.08 -15.28
CA GLN A 140 12.98 20.42 -15.00
C GLN A 140 12.94 19.00 -15.58
N ASP A 141 13.30 18.84 -16.85
CA ASP A 141 13.35 17.55 -17.53
C ASP A 141 14.35 16.59 -16.88
N ARG A 142 15.52 17.05 -16.46
CA ARG A 142 16.46 16.21 -15.69
C ARG A 142 15.91 15.80 -14.33
N THR A 143 15.10 16.63 -13.69
CA THR A 143 14.43 16.26 -12.43
C THR A 143 13.38 15.19 -12.69
N ALA A 144 12.60 15.32 -13.78
CA ALA A 144 11.66 14.30 -14.21
C ALA A 144 12.36 12.98 -14.57
N LEU A 145 13.46 13.02 -15.33
CA LEU A 145 14.26 11.84 -15.69
C LEU A 145 14.77 11.08 -14.46
N ARG A 146 15.25 11.77 -13.42
CA ARG A 146 15.63 11.11 -12.15
C ARG A 146 14.45 10.42 -11.47
N GLY A 147 13.25 11.01 -11.54
CA GLY A 147 12.02 10.39 -11.07
C GLY A 147 11.68 9.11 -11.84
N LEU A 148 11.76 9.18 -13.18
CA LEU A 148 11.50 8.04 -14.08
C LEU A 148 12.55 6.93 -13.93
N GLU A 149 13.82 7.27 -13.71
CA GLU A 149 14.86 6.29 -13.42
C GLU A 149 14.58 5.52 -12.12
N GLU A 150 14.17 6.22 -11.06
CA GLU A 150 13.79 5.57 -9.81
C GLU A 150 12.60 4.62 -10.04
N LEU A 151 11.57 5.10 -10.74
CA LEU A 151 10.41 4.29 -11.12
C LEU A 151 10.83 3.03 -11.90
N LEU A 152 11.68 3.17 -12.92
CA LEU A 152 12.19 2.05 -13.70
C LEU A 152 12.98 1.06 -12.82
N ARG A 153 13.79 1.55 -11.87
CA ARG A 153 14.50 0.69 -10.91
C ARG A 153 13.54 -0.12 -10.06
N HIS A 154 12.41 0.47 -9.65
CA HIS A 154 11.37 -0.23 -8.93
C HIS A 154 10.64 -1.27 -9.79
N LEU A 155 10.20 -0.91 -11.00
CA LEU A 155 9.60 -1.87 -11.94
C LEU A 155 10.56 -3.03 -12.24
N GLY A 156 11.86 -2.76 -12.37
CA GLY A 156 12.89 -3.78 -12.52
C GLY A 156 13.05 -4.68 -11.29
N ARG A 157 12.89 -4.14 -10.06
CA ARG A 157 12.82 -4.96 -8.83
C ARG A 157 11.60 -5.87 -8.81
N MET A 158 10.43 -5.34 -9.18
CA MET A 158 9.19 -6.12 -9.29
C MET A 158 9.35 -7.26 -10.28
N ALA A 159 9.90 -6.96 -11.46
CA ALA A 159 10.13 -7.97 -12.49
C ALA A 159 11.06 -9.09 -11.99
N ARG A 160 12.16 -8.74 -11.30
CA ARG A 160 13.06 -9.74 -10.72
C ARG A 160 12.35 -10.63 -9.69
N GLN A 161 11.58 -10.04 -8.78
CA GLN A 161 10.85 -10.82 -7.78
C GLN A 161 9.84 -11.77 -8.42
N ARG A 162 9.07 -11.30 -9.41
CA ARG A 162 8.08 -12.13 -10.11
C ARG A 162 8.71 -13.25 -10.94
N MET A 163 9.93 -13.04 -11.45
CA MET A 163 10.69 -14.10 -12.11
C MET A 163 11.23 -15.16 -11.14
N LEU A 164 11.59 -14.76 -9.92
CA LEU A 164 12.10 -15.66 -8.88
C LEU A 164 10.98 -16.42 -8.15
N ALA A 165 9.77 -15.84 -8.07
CA ALA A 165 8.64 -16.45 -7.40
C ALA A 165 8.20 -17.77 -8.07
N PRO A 166 7.70 -18.76 -7.30
CA PRO A 166 7.08 -19.96 -7.85
C PRO A 166 5.90 -19.56 -8.76
N ARG A 167 5.88 -20.09 -10.01
CA ARG A 167 4.86 -19.71 -11.02
C ARG A 167 3.44 -19.87 -10.50
N LEU A 168 3.20 -20.98 -9.82
CA LEU A 168 1.89 -21.40 -9.32
C LEU A 168 1.39 -20.44 -8.24
N ALA A 169 2.21 -20.19 -7.21
CA ALA A 169 1.88 -19.27 -6.13
C ALA A 169 1.63 -17.85 -6.64
N LEU A 170 2.41 -17.39 -7.62
CA LEU A 170 2.22 -16.08 -8.23
C LEU A 170 0.90 -15.97 -9.00
N ALA A 171 0.53 -17.00 -9.78
CA ALA A 171 -0.73 -17.02 -10.52
C ALA A 171 -1.94 -17.03 -9.58
N GLN A 172 -1.86 -17.76 -8.47
CA GLN A 172 -2.88 -17.76 -7.42
C GLN A 172 -3.01 -16.38 -6.79
N ALA A 173 -1.90 -15.77 -6.38
CA ALA A 173 -1.91 -14.43 -5.80
C ALA A 173 -2.47 -13.39 -6.78
N ASP A 174 -2.12 -13.48 -8.06
CA ASP A 174 -2.64 -12.62 -9.13
C ASP A 174 -4.17 -12.75 -9.24
N GLN A 175 -4.72 -13.97 -9.27
CA GLN A 175 -6.17 -14.18 -9.34
C GLN A 175 -6.89 -13.71 -8.06
N MET A 176 -6.32 -13.98 -6.89
CA MET A 176 -6.86 -13.49 -5.62
C MET A 176 -6.90 -11.95 -5.59
N ALA A 177 -5.87 -11.29 -6.11
CA ALA A 177 -5.81 -9.85 -6.19
C ALA A 177 -6.87 -9.29 -7.14
N ASP A 178 -7.02 -9.89 -8.32
CA ASP A 178 -8.02 -9.47 -9.30
C ASP A 178 -9.45 -9.55 -8.72
N ASP A 179 -9.78 -10.66 -8.06
CA ASP A 179 -11.11 -10.85 -7.47
C ASP A 179 -11.37 -9.85 -6.31
N CYS A 180 -10.32 -9.48 -5.55
CA CYS A 180 -10.39 -8.42 -4.54
C CYS A 180 -10.53 -7.01 -5.14
N TYR A 181 -9.88 -6.73 -6.27
CA TYR A 181 -9.95 -5.43 -6.96
C TYR A 181 -11.24 -5.24 -7.76
N ALA A 182 -11.82 -6.32 -8.28
CA ALA A 182 -12.92 -6.25 -9.24
C ALA A 182 -14.07 -5.32 -8.81
N PRO A 183 -14.61 -5.39 -7.56
CA PRO A 183 -15.67 -4.48 -7.12
C PRO A 183 -15.28 -3.00 -7.18
N LEU A 184 -14.01 -2.69 -6.89
CA LEU A 184 -13.48 -1.32 -6.85
C LEU A 184 -13.26 -0.77 -8.26
N ILE A 185 -12.72 -1.58 -9.17
CA ILE A 185 -12.57 -1.22 -10.58
C ILE A 185 -13.94 -1.02 -11.23
N GLU A 186 -14.92 -1.89 -10.93
CA GLU A 186 -16.29 -1.76 -11.43
C GLU A 186 -16.96 -0.49 -10.92
N LEU A 187 -16.82 -0.19 -9.62
CA LEU A 187 -17.29 1.07 -9.03
C LEU A 187 -16.67 2.27 -9.74
N ALA A 188 -15.34 2.30 -9.83
CA ALA A 188 -14.62 3.40 -10.45
C ALA A 188 -15.01 3.60 -11.91
N ARG A 189 -15.20 2.53 -12.68
CA ARG A 189 -15.69 2.61 -14.06
C ARG A 189 -17.11 3.15 -14.13
N ALA A 190 -18.01 2.63 -13.29
CA ALA A 190 -19.43 3.01 -13.31
C ALA A 190 -19.66 4.47 -12.87
N ARG A 191 -18.78 4.98 -12.01
CA ARG A 191 -18.84 6.31 -11.38
C ARG A 191 -17.80 7.27 -11.93
N ASN A 192 -17.04 6.86 -12.95
CA ASN A 192 -15.94 7.63 -13.52
C ASN A 192 -14.96 8.19 -12.46
N LEU A 193 -14.66 7.37 -11.44
CA LEU A 193 -13.70 7.74 -10.40
C LEU A 193 -12.27 7.63 -10.94
N GLY A 194 -11.45 8.61 -10.62
CA GLY A 194 -10.04 8.64 -11.02
C GLY A 194 -9.19 7.73 -10.13
N LEU A 195 -9.10 6.46 -10.47
CA LEU A 195 -8.09 5.56 -9.89
C LEU A 195 -6.76 5.76 -10.60
N THR A 196 -5.70 6.02 -9.83
CA THR A 196 -4.34 6.13 -10.36
C THR A 196 -3.77 4.76 -10.71
N THR A 197 -4.04 3.76 -9.88
CA THR A 197 -3.65 2.36 -10.08
C THR A 197 -4.87 1.49 -10.41
N SER A 198 -4.67 0.45 -11.20
CA SER A 198 -5.73 -0.49 -11.61
C SER A 198 -5.21 -1.89 -11.96
N GLU A 199 -3.89 -2.07 -11.97
CA GLU A 199 -3.22 -3.33 -12.30
C GLU A 199 -2.55 -3.88 -11.04
N PRO A 200 -3.22 -4.74 -10.24
CA PRO A 200 -2.63 -5.28 -9.03
C PRO A 200 -1.45 -6.19 -9.36
N VAL A 201 -0.33 -5.98 -8.69
CA VAL A 201 0.92 -6.73 -8.85
C VAL A 201 1.35 -7.27 -7.48
N PRO A 202 0.98 -8.51 -7.15
CA PRO A 202 1.51 -9.22 -5.98
C PRO A 202 3.03 -9.41 -6.04
N LEU A 203 3.68 -9.12 -4.92
CA LEU A 203 5.14 -9.14 -4.77
C LEU A 203 5.54 -9.73 -3.41
N SER A 204 6.48 -10.67 -3.42
CA SER A 204 7.05 -11.23 -2.20
C SER A 204 8.13 -10.31 -1.61
N GLY A 205 8.16 -10.20 -0.28
CA GLY A 205 9.24 -9.57 0.48
C GLY A 205 8.96 -8.14 0.93
N ASP A 206 9.95 -7.54 1.60
CA ASP A 206 9.81 -6.21 2.18
C ASP A 206 9.92 -5.12 1.10
N TRP A 207 8.79 -4.45 0.87
CA TRP A 207 8.70 -3.24 0.06
C TRP A 207 8.52 -2.04 0.96
N ASP A 208 9.28 -0.99 0.65
CA ASP A 208 9.14 0.30 1.31
C ASP A 208 7.96 1.05 0.67
N TRP A 209 6.90 1.28 1.45
CA TRP A 209 5.70 2.00 1.03
C TRP A 209 5.95 3.47 0.64
N SER A 210 7.13 4.03 0.97
CA SER A 210 7.55 5.35 0.47
C SER A 210 7.59 5.44 -1.07
N ILE A 211 7.50 4.29 -1.75
CA ILE A 211 7.34 4.20 -3.20
C ILE A 211 5.92 4.53 -3.70
N MET A 212 4.86 4.38 -2.89
CA MET A 212 3.46 4.54 -3.34
C MET A 212 3.21 5.85 -4.07
N PRO A 213 3.65 7.02 -3.57
CA PRO A 213 3.42 8.28 -4.27
C PRO A 213 4.06 8.32 -5.67
N ARG A 214 5.13 7.57 -5.91
CA ARG A 214 5.79 7.48 -7.22
C ARG A 214 5.05 6.54 -8.16
N LEU A 215 4.53 5.43 -7.64
CA LEU A 215 3.73 4.47 -8.40
C LEU A 215 2.31 4.95 -8.65
N ALA A 216 1.79 5.88 -7.85
CA ALA A 216 0.55 6.60 -8.14
C ALA A 216 0.60 7.39 -9.46
N SER A 217 1.79 7.51 -10.07
CA SER A 217 1.93 8.04 -11.42
C SER A 217 1.85 6.95 -12.50
N THR A 218 1.57 5.71 -12.15
CA THR A 218 1.45 4.56 -13.04
C THR A 218 0.19 3.75 -12.71
N ARG A 219 -0.23 2.87 -13.61
CA ARG A 219 -1.37 1.97 -13.34
C ARG A 219 -1.06 0.80 -12.41
N VAL A 220 0.21 0.57 -12.03
CA VAL A 220 0.61 -0.59 -11.21
C VAL A 220 0.29 -0.36 -9.74
N ALA A 221 -0.49 -1.28 -9.16
CA ALA A 221 -0.79 -1.37 -7.74
C ALA A 221 0.03 -2.49 -7.10
N PRO A 222 1.20 -2.23 -6.50
CA PRO A 222 1.97 -3.29 -5.85
C PRO A 222 1.29 -3.77 -4.57
N LEU A 223 1.12 -5.08 -4.46
CA LEU A 223 0.52 -5.71 -3.28
C LEU A 223 1.58 -6.53 -2.55
N ARG A 224 1.84 -6.21 -1.29
CA ARG A 224 2.88 -6.89 -0.52
C ARG A 224 2.35 -8.22 -0.02
N LEU A 225 2.97 -9.30 -0.48
CA LEU A 225 2.73 -10.63 0.07
C LEU A 225 3.60 -10.84 1.31
N PRO A 226 3.02 -11.25 2.45
CA PRO A 226 3.79 -11.58 3.63
C PRO A 226 4.73 -12.76 3.37
N PRO A 227 5.80 -12.92 4.17
CA PRO A 227 6.62 -14.13 4.14
C PRO A 227 5.77 -15.40 4.31
N ASP A 228 6.19 -16.48 3.64
CA ASP A 228 5.52 -17.78 3.63
C ASP A 228 4.07 -17.74 3.11
N PHE A 229 3.70 -16.72 2.32
CA PHE A 229 2.37 -16.59 1.73
C PHE A 229 1.97 -17.84 0.95
N GLU A 230 2.88 -18.43 0.19
CA GLU A 230 2.60 -19.68 -0.52
C GLU A 230 2.22 -20.82 0.43
N HIS A 231 2.87 -20.94 1.59
CA HIS A 231 2.78 -22.13 2.45
C HIS A 231 1.75 -22.03 3.57
N SER A 232 1.09 -20.88 3.75
CA SER A 232 0.25 -20.62 4.90
C SER A 232 -1.08 -19.99 4.50
N LEU A 233 -2.18 -20.75 4.68
CA LEU A 233 -3.54 -20.25 4.44
C LEU A 233 -3.83 -19.01 5.29
N TRP A 234 -3.25 -18.94 6.48
CA TRP A 234 -3.39 -17.81 7.39
C TRP A 234 -2.89 -16.51 6.79
N ARG A 235 -2.03 -16.55 5.76
CA ARG A 235 -1.45 -15.35 5.14
C ARG A 235 -2.25 -14.85 3.94
N TRP A 236 -3.12 -15.69 3.37
CA TRP A 236 -3.87 -15.36 2.15
C TRP A 236 -4.77 -14.14 2.30
N PRO A 237 -5.51 -13.97 3.42
CA PRO A 237 -6.38 -12.80 3.60
C PRO A 237 -5.66 -11.45 3.60
N ALA A 238 -4.34 -11.42 3.80
CA ALA A 238 -3.57 -10.17 3.77
C ALA A 238 -3.72 -9.43 2.43
N ILE A 239 -3.94 -10.15 1.33
CA ILE A 239 -4.10 -9.54 0.00
C ILE A 239 -5.27 -8.55 -0.05
N ALA A 240 -6.36 -8.81 0.68
CA ALA A 240 -7.53 -7.92 0.70
C ALA A 240 -7.24 -6.60 1.43
N ALA A 241 -6.40 -6.63 2.48
CA ALA A 241 -5.96 -5.41 3.15
C ALA A 241 -4.99 -4.61 2.29
N GLU A 242 -4.11 -5.29 1.56
CA GLU A 242 -3.19 -4.65 0.62
C GLU A 242 -3.95 -3.97 -0.54
N VAL A 243 -5.02 -4.61 -1.05
CA VAL A 243 -5.97 -3.98 -1.99
C VAL A 243 -6.63 -2.74 -1.37
N GLY A 244 -7.11 -2.85 -0.13
CA GLY A 244 -7.72 -1.72 0.58
C GLY A 244 -6.76 -0.54 0.76
N ARG A 245 -5.51 -0.83 1.11
CA ARG A 245 -4.45 0.17 1.25
C ARG A 245 -4.13 0.86 -0.08
N ASP A 246 -3.97 0.11 -1.16
CA ASP A 246 -3.74 0.73 -2.46
C ASP A 246 -4.96 1.55 -2.90
N PHE A 247 -6.20 1.06 -2.69
CA PHE A 247 -7.41 1.85 -2.99
C PHE A 247 -7.45 3.18 -2.23
N TYR A 248 -7.02 3.19 -0.96
CA TYR A 248 -6.89 4.40 -0.16
C TYR A 248 -6.01 5.46 -0.81
N TYR A 249 -4.85 5.05 -1.35
CA TYR A 249 -3.91 5.96 -2.01
C TYR A 249 -4.19 6.20 -3.49
N SER A 250 -4.90 5.29 -4.15
CA SER A 250 -5.09 5.34 -5.60
C SER A 250 -6.30 6.14 -6.02
N LEU A 251 -7.34 6.20 -5.20
CA LEU A 251 -8.48 7.06 -5.45
C LEU A 251 -8.08 8.52 -5.23
N LYS A 252 -8.14 9.29 -6.32
CA LYS A 252 -7.73 10.70 -6.32
C LYS A 252 -8.42 11.49 -5.20
N HIS A 253 -7.61 12.14 -4.37
CA HIS A 253 -8.01 12.97 -3.21
C HIS A 253 -8.61 12.22 -2.01
N LEU A 254 -8.80 10.91 -2.06
CA LEU A 254 -9.46 10.17 -0.97
C LEU A 254 -8.79 10.39 0.39
N GLU A 255 -7.47 10.16 0.47
CA GLU A 255 -6.69 10.39 1.69
C GLU A 255 -6.90 11.82 2.22
N GLN A 256 -6.72 12.81 1.34
CA GLN A 256 -6.83 14.22 1.73
C GLN A 256 -8.23 14.57 2.24
N ASP A 257 -9.25 14.20 1.48
CA ASP A 257 -10.64 14.53 1.77
C ASP A 257 -11.11 13.84 3.05
N LEU A 258 -10.65 12.61 3.33
CA LEU A 258 -10.93 11.92 4.58
C LEU A 258 -10.28 12.61 5.79
N HIS A 259 -9.00 12.94 5.70
CA HIS A 259 -8.30 13.64 6.78
C HIS A 259 -8.96 14.98 7.09
N GLU A 260 -9.31 15.76 6.07
CA GLU A 260 -10.01 17.04 6.22
C GLU A 260 -11.41 16.86 6.81
N ARG A 261 -12.20 15.93 6.28
CA ARG A 261 -13.57 15.65 6.73
C ARG A 261 -13.63 15.16 8.18
N LEU A 262 -12.67 14.34 8.59
CA LEU A 262 -12.59 13.79 9.95
C LEU A 262 -11.84 14.72 10.91
N GLY A 263 -11.21 15.79 10.40
CA GLY A 263 -10.39 16.71 11.20
C GLY A 263 -9.15 16.05 11.80
N LEU A 264 -8.57 15.08 11.07
CA LEU A 264 -7.48 14.23 11.55
C LEU A 264 -6.13 14.60 10.92
N PRO A 265 -5.03 14.59 11.69
CA PRO A 265 -3.71 14.90 11.16
C PRO A 265 -3.09 13.72 10.41
N TYR A 266 -2.14 14.00 9.51
CA TYR A 266 -1.31 13.00 8.83
C TYR A 266 -0.17 12.46 9.70
N GLY A 267 0.21 13.21 10.73
CA GLY A 267 1.31 12.87 11.62
C GLY A 267 1.05 13.42 13.02
N LEU A 268 1.54 12.71 14.03
CA LEU A 268 1.34 13.06 15.42
C LEU A 268 2.65 12.88 16.19
N GLU A 269 3.06 13.90 16.93
CA GLU A 269 4.22 13.80 17.80
C GLU A 269 3.89 12.99 19.07
N VAL A 270 4.89 12.26 19.55
CA VAL A 270 4.82 11.56 20.84
C VAL A 270 4.77 12.61 21.96
N PRO A 271 3.78 12.57 22.86
CA PRO A 271 3.66 13.50 23.97
C PRO A 271 4.92 13.55 24.82
N ALA A 272 5.24 14.72 25.37
CA ALA A 272 6.38 14.85 26.28
C ALA A 272 6.06 14.32 27.68
N SER A 273 4.78 14.30 28.05
CA SER A 273 4.30 13.81 29.36
C SER A 273 2.86 13.32 29.32
N ASP A 274 2.46 12.54 30.31
CA ASP A 274 1.09 12.01 30.46
C ASP A 274 0.02 13.12 30.51
N ARG A 275 0.37 14.35 30.92
CA ARG A 275 -0.56 15.48 30.97
C ARG A 275 -1.01 15.97 29.59
N GLU A 276 -0.24 15.65 28.56
CA GLU A 276 -0.56 15.98 27.17
C GLU A 276 -1.41 14.89 26.49
N VAL A 277 -1.60 13.75 27.15
CA VAL A 277 -2.47 12.67 26.68
C VAL A 277 -3.90 12.94 27.13
N ASP A 278 -4.64 13.68 26.31
CA ASP A 278 -6.08 13.91 26.50
C ASP A 278 -6.93 13.20 25.43
N GLY A 279 -8.26 13.33 25.54
CA GLY A 279 -9.17 12.71 24.58
C GLY A 279 -9.01 13.23 23.15
N ARG A 280 -8.55 14.47 22.97
CA ARG A 280 -8.29 15.05 21.64
C ARG A 280 -7.04 14.44 21.02
N TRP A 281 -5.98 14.30 21.80
CA TRP A 281 -4.76 13.64 21.35
C TRP A 281 -5.01 12.16 21.01
N LEU A 282 -5.81 11.45 21.82
CA LEU A 282 -6.22 10.08 21.52
C LEU A 282 -7.01 9.99 20.20
N ALA A 283 -7.91 10.93 19.93
CA ALA A 283 -8.63 10.97 18.65
C ALA A 283 -7.69 11.21 17.46
N GLN A 284 -6.65 12.03 17.64
CA GLN A 284 -5.65 12.32 16.60
C GLN A 284 -4.81 11.10 16.21
N LEU A 285 -4.64 10.10 17.09
CA LEU A 285 -3.96 8.84 16.74
C LEU A 285 -4.60 8.16 15.54
N PHE A 286 -5.94 8.20 15.45
CA PHE A 286 -6.68 7.59 14.36
C PHE A 286 -6.40 8.26 13.01
N GLY A 287 -5.88 9.49 12.99
CA GLY A 287 -5.39 10.13 11.77
C GLY A 287 -4.15 9.45 11.23
N VAL A 288 -3.15 9.25 12.10
CA VAL A 288 -1.89 8.58 11.73
C VAL A 288 -2.13 7.12 11.32
N TRP A 289 -3.10 6.46 11.95
CA TRP A 289 -3.44 5.06 11.67
C TRP A 289 -4.48 4.88 10.56
N LEU A 290 -5.01 5.96 9.99
CA LEU A 290 -6.14 5.90 9.07
C LEU A 290 -5.92 4.97 7.87
N PRO A 291 -4.73 4.94 7.21
CA PRO A 291 -4.50 4.02 6.10
C PRO A 291 -4.56 2.54 6.51
N GLU A 292 -4.03 2.18 7.68
CA GLU A 292 -4.08 0.80 8.20
C GLU A 292 -5.49 0.41 8.65
N ILE A 293 -6.18 1.32 9.34
CA ILE A 293 -7.57 1.13 9.73
C ILE A 293 -8.42 0.87 8.48
N PHE A 294 -8.27 1.71 7.45
CA PHE A 294 -8.99 1.54 6.20
C PHE A 294 -8.67 0.20 5.52
N ALA A 295 -7.40 -0.20 5.49
CA ALA A 295 -6.97 -1.49 4.98
C ALA A 295 -7.62 -2.68 5.72
N ASP A 296 -7.69 -2.62 7.06
CA ASP A 296 -8.30 -3.67 7.88
C ASP A 296 -9.83 -3.74 7.69
N LEU A 297 -10.48 -2.58 7.57
CA LEU A 297 -11.90 -2.49 7.24
C LEU A 297 -12.17 -3.14 5.89
N MET A 298 -11.39 -2.79 4.87
CA MET A 298 -11.52 -3.36 3.52
C MET A 298 -11.26 -4.86 3.50
N GLY A 299 -10.24 -5.34 4.22
CA GLY A 299 -9.99 -6.77 4.38
C GLY A 299 -11.18 -7.51 5.00
N THR A 300 -11.78 -6.91 6.04
CA THR A 300 -12.95 -7.47 6.72
C THR A 300 -14.21 -7.42 5.84
N LEU A 301 -14.43 -6.32 5.12
CA LEU A 301 -15.53 -6.19 4.18
C LEU A 301 -15.43 -7.23 3.06
N LEU A 302 -14.24 -7.48 2.52
CA LEU A 302 -14.03 -8.42 1.41
C LEU A 302 -14.13 -9.89 1.82
N LEU A 303 -13.60 -10.26 2.99
CA LEU A 303 -13.38 -11.66 3.36
C LEU A 303 -14.12 -12.10 4.64
N GLY A 304 -14.78 -11.17 5.34
CA GLY A 304 -15.56 -11.46 6.54
C GLY A 304 -14.70 -12.05 7.67
N PRO A 305 -15.22 -13.06 8.40
CA PRO A 305 -14.53 -13.64 9.56
C PRO A 305 -13.12 -14.20 9.26
N ALA A 306 -12.85 -14.61 8.03
CA ALA A 306 -11.55 -15.14 7.65
C ALA A 306 -10.41 -14.12 7.75
N TYR A 307 -10.70 -12.85 7.50
CA TYR A 307 -9.72 -11.78 7.64
C TYR A 307 -9.36 -11.54 9.12
N VAL A 308 -10.38 -11.51 9.98
CA VAL A 308 -10.19 -11.33 11.43
C VAL A 308 -9.42 -12.51 12.03
N GLU A 309 -9.73 -13.74 11.60
CA GLU A 309 -8.98 -14.94 11.98
C GLU A 309 -7.51 -14.89 11.55
N MET A 310 -7.22 -14.31 10.37
CA MET A 310 -5.84 -14.04 9.94
C MET A 310 -5.14 -13.07 10.90
N ILE A 311 -5.70 -11.88 11.15
CA ILE A 311 -5.06 -10.89 12.02
C ILE A 311 -4.80 -11.50 13.40
N ARG A 312 -5.80 -12.19 13.97
CA ARG A 312 -5.71 -12.88 15.26
C ARG A 312 -4.51 -13.84 15.29
N ARG A 313 -4.34 -14.70 14.29
CA ARG A 313 -3.22 -15.65 14.24
C ARG A 313 -1.88 -15.00 13.97
N VAL A 314 -1.83 -14.02 13.08
CA VAL A 314 -0.60 -13.32 12.69
C VAL A 314 -0.01 -12.53 13.85
N HIS A 315 -0.87 -11.90 14.65
CA HIS A 315 -0.46 -11.06 15.78
C HIS A 315 -0.51 -11.77 17.13
N ARG A 316 -0.90 -13.05 17.16
CA ARG A 316 -0.88 -13.87 18.36
C ARG A 316 0.53 -13.88 18.95
N ASN A 317 0.68 -13.32 20.15
CA ASN A 317 1.97 -13.28 20.83
C ASN A 317 1.79 -13.48 22.35
N PRO A 318 1.45 -14.71 22.78
CA PRO A 318 1.24 -15.01 24.20
C PRO A 318 2.51 -14.82 25.03
N GLY A 319 3.70 -14.87 24.41
CA GLY A 319 4.98 -14.63 25.09
C GLY A 319 5.30 -13.15 25.32
N SER A 320 4.61 -12.24 24.64
CA SER A 320 4.74 -10.79 24.87
C SER A 320 3.42 -10.06 24.56
N PRO A 321 2.36 -10.28 25.36
CA PRO A 321 1.03 -9.69 25.12
C PRO A 321 1.07 -8.15 25.02
N GLN A 322 1.96 -7.51 25.78
CA GLN A 322 2.09 -6.04 25.79
C GLN A 322 2.48 -5.49 24.41
N ARG A 323 3.23 -6.25 23.60
CA ARG A 323 3.58 -5.82 22.23
C ARG A 323 2.35 -5.75 21.32
N THR A 324 1.30 -6.51 21.61
CA THR A 324 0.07 -6.51 20.81
C THR A 324 -0.83 -5.30 21.11
N ALA A 325 -0.61 -4.62 22.24
CA ALA A 325 -1.31 -3.40 22.64
C ALA A 325 -0.39 -2.17 22.75
N ALA A 326 0.86 -2.27 22.31
CA ALA A 326 1.81 -1.16 22.32
C ALA A 326 1.57 -0.22 21.13
N VAL A 327 1.56 1.08 21.41
CA VAL A 327 1.69 2.14 20.41
C VAL A 327 3.17 2.34 20.11
N PHE A 328 3.57 2.15 18.85
CA PHE A 328 4.96 2.32 18.43
C PHE A 328 5.24 3.76 17.98
N ARG A 329 6.53 4.09 17.86
CA ARG A 329 7.00 5.41 17.41
C ARG A 329 8.15 5.27 16.41
N ASP A 330 8.19 6.16 15.42
CA ASP A 330 9.35 6.39 14.56
C ASP A 330 10.00 7.74 14.92
N GLY A 331 11.11 7.66 15.66
CA GLY A 331 11.80 8.84 16.19
C GLY A 331 10.91 9.62 17.17
N ARG A 332 10.39 10.77 16.73
CA ARG A 332 9.49 11.64 17.52
C ARG A 332 8.03 11.50 17.14
N LEU A 333 7.73 10.79 16.05
CA LEU A 333 6.38 10.62 15.54
C LEU A 333 5.81 9.29 16.00
N ILE A 334 4.50 9.23 16.14
CA ILE A 334 3.76 7.98 16.29
C ILE A 334 3.91 7.16 15.00
N ASP A 335 4.10 5.85 15.15
CA ASP A 335 4.16 4.91 14.04
C ASP A 335 2.78 4.76 13.37
N GLU A 336 2.77 4.56 12.06
CA GLU A 336 1.55 4.42 11.26
C GLU A 336 0.78 3.12 11.56
N GLN A 337 1.39 2.16 12.25
CA GLN A 337 0.76 0.90 12.64
C GLN A 337 -0.02 1.02 13.97
N PRO A 338 -1.36 0.87 13.96
CA PRO A 338 -2.13 0.75 15.18
C PRO A 338 -1.78 -0.55 15.93
N PRO A 339 -1.96 -0.59 17.26
CA PRO A 339 -1.76 -1.81 18.04
C PRO A 339 -2.65 -2.95 17.54
N ALA A 340 -2.13 -4.18 17.49
CA ALA A 340 -2.86 -5.33 16.99
C ALA A 340 -4.20 -5.60 17.71
N ARG A 341 -4.26 -5.41 19.04
CA ARG A 341 -5.52 -5.49 19.81
C ARG A 341 -6.59 -4.57 19.23
N LEU A 342 -6.21 -3.34 18.87
CA LEU A 342 -7.14 -2.34 18.32
C LEU A 342 -7.59 -2.72 16.91
N ARG A 343 -6.67 -3.22 16.07
CA ARG A 343 -6.98 -3.72 14.73
C ARG A 343 -8.02 -4.84 14.77
N ILE A 344 -7.83 -5.82 15.65
CA ILE A 344 -8.77 -6.94 15.83
C ILE A 344 -10.12 -6.43 16.33
N TYR A 345 -10.13 -5.52 17.31
CA TYR A 345 -11.36 -4.91 17.82
C TYR A 345 -12.16 -4.21 16.70
N MET A 346 -11.50 -3.39 15.87
CA MET A 346 -12.15 -2.69 14.76
C MET A 346 -12.67 -3.64 13.68
N ALA A 347 -11.93 -4.71 13.40
CA ALA A 347 -12.36 -5.74 12.46
C ALA A 347 -13.58 -6.53 13.00
N VAL A 348 -13.61 -6.88 14.28
CA VAL A 348 -14.78 -7.47 14.96
C VAL A 348 -15.98 -6.52 14.92
N ARG A 349 -15.77 -5.22 15.19
CA ARG A 349 -16.83 -4.21 15.08
C ARG A 349 -17.40 -4.13 13.66
N THR A 350 -16.55 -4.29 12.64
CA THR A 350 -16.96 -4.33 11.24
C THR A 350 -17.80 -5.59 10.93
N LEU A 351 -17.45 -6.75 11.50
CA LEU A 351 -18.25 -7.96 11.38
C LEU A 351 -19.67 -7.78 11.95
N HIS A 352 -19.84 -7.02 13.05
CA HIS A 352 -21.18 -6.69 13.53
C HIS A 352 -22.00 -5.91 12.50
N HIS A 353 -21.40 -4.96 11.77
CA HIS A 353 -22.10 -4.25 10.69
C HIS A 353 -22.45 -5.15 9.50
N LEU A 354 -21.67 -6.19 9.26
CA LEU A 354 -21.97 -7.25 8.29
C LEU A 354 -23.02 -8.26 8.78
N GLY A 355 -23.56 -8.08 10.00
CA GLY A 355 -24.53 -8.98 10.62
C GLY A 355 -23.94 -10.32 11.08
N ARG A 356 -22.61 -10.39 11.25
CA ARG A 356 -21.86 -11.58 11.71
C ARG A 356 -21.58 -11.52 13.21
N HIS A 357 -22.62 -11.26 14.02
CA HIS A 357 -22.43 -10.94 15.44
C HIS A 357 -21.81 -12.10 16.23
N GLN A 358 -22.28 -13.33 16.01
CA GLN A 358 -21.79 -14.50 16.76
C GLN A 358 -20.32 -14.81 16.45
N GLU A 359 -19.95 -14.71 15.18
CA GLU A 359 -18.58 -14.90 14.72
C GLU A 359 -17.66 -13.79 15.25
N ALA A 360 -18.14 -12.54 15.25
CA ALA A 360 -17.44 -11.40 15.82
C ALA A 360 -17.14 -11.60 17.31
N ASP A 361 -18.18 -11.90 18.11
CA ASP A 361 -18.05 -12.13 19.55
C ASP A 361 -17.09 -13.29 19.84
N SER A 362 -17.25 -14.41 19.13
CA SER A 362 -16.38 -15.58 19.32
C SER A 362 -14.91 -15.30 19.00
N LEU A 363 -14.63 -14.54 17.93
CA LEU A 363 -13.26 -14.18 17.55
C LEU A 363 -12.61 -13.22 18.56
N TRP A 364 -13.41 -12.29 19.12
CA TRP A 364 -12.96 -11.40 20.17
C TRP A 364 -12.65 -12.17 21.47
N GLU A 365 -13.57 -13.02 21.93
CA GLU A 365 -13.39 -13.85 23.12
C GLU A 365 -12.15 -14.74 23.01
N GLN A 366 -11.91 -15.34 21.84
CA GLN A 366 -10.71 -16.13 21.59
C GLN A 366 -9.42 -15.30 21.70
N TRP A 367 -9.42 -14.08 21.18
CA TRP A 367 -8.26 -13.19 21.30
C TRP A 367 -8.00 -12.79 22.75
N GLU A 368 -9.04 -12.46 23.51
CA GLU A 368 -8.91 -12.12 24.93
C GLU A 368 -8.44 -13.32 25.76
N ALA A 369 -8.93 -14.52 25.48
CA ALA A 369 -8.48 -15.75 26.13
C ALA A 369 -7.00 -16.06 25.84
N GLU A 370 -6.48 -15.66 24.68
CA GLU A 370 -5.05 -15.79 24.33
C GLU A 370 -4.16 -14.72 25.02
N HIS A 371 -4.75 -13.64 25.56
CA HIS A 371 -4.06 -12.51 26.17
C HIS A 371 -4.76 -12.00 27.45
N PRO A 372 -4.96 -12.85 28.49
CA PRO A 372 -5.84 -12.57 29.63
C PRO A 372 -5.42 -11.36 30.48
N ASP A 373 -4.12 -11.00 30.47
CA ASP A 373 -3.57 -9.92 31.28
C ASP A 373 -3.59 -8.55 30.57
N MET A 374 -4.19 -8.47 29.39
CA MET A 374 -4.17 -7.26 28.57
C MET A 374 -5.44 -6.43 28.75
N GLN A 375 -5.38 -5.41 29.60
CA GLN A 375 -6.50 -4.49 29.86
C GLN A 375 -6.22 -3.04 29.46
N LEU A 376 -4.99 -2.73 29.04
CA LEU A 376 -4.56 -1.38 28.68
C LEU A 376 -3.80 -1.40 27.36
N TYR A 377 -3.80 -0.26 26.68
CA TYR A 377 -2.81 0.03 25.64
C TYR A 377 -1.60 0.72 26.24
N PHE A 378 -0.43 0.56 25.62
CA PHE A 378 0.83 1.05 26.18
C PHE A 378 1.47 2.09 25.26
N LEU A 379 1.70 3.30 25.77
CA LEU A 379 2.34 4.40 25.05
C LEU A 379 3.74 4.67 25.63
N PRO A 380 4.81 4.72 24.80
CA PRO A 380 6.15 4.99 25.31
C PRO A 380 6.36 6.49 25.55
N LEU A 381 6.32 6.93 26.82
CA LEU A 381 6.50 8.31 27.26
C LEU A 381 7.75 8.44 28.14
N GLY A 382 8.68 9.33 27.78
CA GLY A 382 9.86 9.64 28.61
C GLY A 382 10.77 8.46 28.96
N GLY A 383 10.70 7.35 28.21
CA GLY A 383 11.43 6.10 28.51
C GLY A 383 10.67 5.12 29.41
N GLN A 384 9.44 5.44 29.80
CA GLN A 384 8.50 4.59 30.51
C GLN A 384 7.30 4.24 29.61
N TRP A 385 6.47 3.30 30.06
CA TRP A 385 5.22 2.95 29.40
C TRP A 385 4.06 3.53 30.19
N ALA A 386 3.28 4.42 29.57
CA ALA A 386 2.03 4.93 30.10
C ALA A 386 0.87 4.05 29.64
N GLY A 387 -0.03 3.71 30.56
CA GLY A 387 -1.25 2.97 30.24
C GLY A 387 -2.33 3.88 29.68
N LEU A 388 -2.93 3.49 28.56
CA LEU A 388 -4.11 4.14 27.98
C LEU A 388 -5.34 3.24 28.21
N SER A 389 -6.47 3.87 28.54
CA SER A 389 -7.75 3.18 28.72
C SER A 389 -8.19 2.52 27.42
N ASP A 390 -8.53 1.23 27.51
CA ASP A 390 -9.11 0.48 26.40
C ASP A 390 -10.49 1.01 26.02
N GLN A 391 -11.37 1.28 27.00
CA GLN A 391 -12.70 1.84 26.81
C GLN A 391 -12.67 3.15 26.00
N ALA A 392 -11.72 4.04 26.29
CA ALA A 392 -11.59 5.30 25.57
C ALA A 392 -11.20 5.09 24.11
N LEU A 393 -10.21 4.22 23.85
CA LEU A 393 -9.77 3.90 22.49
C LEU A 393 -10.82 3.11 21.70
N HIS A 394 -11.51 2.17 22.34
CA HIS A 394 -12.59 1.39 21.74
C HIS A 394 -13.80 2.27 21.37
N SER A 395 -14.18 3.23 22.21
CA SER A 395 -15.25 4.19 21.90
C SER A 395 -14.92 5.08 20.67
N LEU A 396 -13.67 5.55 20.58
CA LEU A 396 -13.19 6.28 19.40
C LEU A 396 -13.15 5.37 18.16
N ALA A 397 -12.72 4.12 18.33
CA ALA A 397 -12.67 3.12 17.27
C ALA A 397 -14.07 2.79 16.74
N ASP A 398 -15.07 2.63 17.61
CA ASP A 398 -16.46 2.41 17.20
C ASP A 398 -16.96 3.57 16.35
N THR A 399 -16.70 4.81 16.79
CA THR A 399 -17.07 6.01 16.03
C THR A 399 -16.38 6.03 14.65
N MET A 400 -15.11 5.65 14.60
CA MET A 400 -14.34 5.60 13.34
C MET A 400 -14.90 4.53 12.40
N VAL A 401 -15.12 3.30 12.88
CA VAL A 401 -15.69 2.20 12.09
C VAL A 401 -17.08 2.58 11.58
N ASP A 402 -17.96 3.07 12.45
CA ASP A 402 -19.32 3.48 12.09
C ASP A 402 -19.27 4.58 11.02
N THR A 403 -18.36 5.56 11.16
CA THR A 403 -18.19 6.62 10.17
C THR A 403 -17.73 6.07 8.82
N LEU A 404 -16.66 5.28 8.81
CA LEU A 404 -16.07 4.77 7.56
C LEU A 404 -17.00 3.77 6.85
N VAL A 405 -17.67 2.91 7.60
CA VAL A 405 -18.49 1.82 7.04
C VAL A 405 -19.90 2.30 6.66
N LEU A 406 -20.55 3.12 7.51
CA LEU A 406 -21.96 3.47 7.38
C LEU A 406 -22.21 4.85 6.77
N SER A 407 -21.25 5.78 6.82
CA SER A 407 -21.49 7.10 6.24
C SER A 407 -21.40 7.04 4.71
N PRO A 408 -22.21 7.81 3.98
CA PRO A 408 -21.97 8.10 2.56
C PRO A 408 -20.64 8.84 2.36
N TRP A 409 -19.94 8.50 1.27
CA TRP A 409 -18.63 9.08 0.94
C TRP A 409 -18.78 9.97 -0.29
N PRO A 410 -18.61 11.30 -0.17
CA PRO A 410 -18.60 12.20 -1.34
C PRO A 410 -17.63 11.75 -2.43
N GLU A 411 -16.48 11.21 -2.04
CA GLU A 411 -15.40 10.70 -2.88
C GLU A 411 -15.83 9.44 -3.68
N LEU A 412 -16.87 8.76 -3.21
CA LEU A 412 -17.51 7.62 -3.88
C LEU A 412 -18.90 7.99 -4.42
N GLU A 413 -19.15 9.27 -4.77
CA GLU A 413 -20.45 9.79 -5.21
C GLU A 413 -21.61 9.51 -4.21
N GLY A 414 -21.32 9.55 -2.92
CA GLY A 414 -22.27 9.29 -1.84
C GLY A 414 -22.54 7.80 -1.58
N PHE A 415 -21.76 6.88 -2.14
CA PHE A 415 -21.85 5.47 -1.76
C PHE A 415 -21.31 5.25 -0.34
N GLN A 416 -21.95 4.33 0.37
CA GLN A 416 -21.37 3.70 1.56
C GLN A 416 -20.49 2.55 1.08
N LEU A 417 -19.38 2.26 1.78
CA LEU A 417 -18.52 1.12 1.43
C LEU A 417 -19.30 -0.19 1.40
N MET A 418 -20.19 -0.44 2.38
CA MET A 418 -21.00 -1.66 2.39
C MET A 418 -21.97 -1.80 1.22
N ASN A 419 -22.30 -0.70 0.55
CA ASN A 419 -23.24 -0.69 -0.58
C ASN A 419 -22.54 -0.80 -1.94
N VAL A 420 -21.21 -0.90 -1.97
CA VAL A 420 -20.47 -1.17 -3.21
C VAL A 420 -20.77 -2.61 -3.64
N PRO A 421 -21.39 -2.83 -4.82
CA PRO A 421 -21.79 -4.16 -5.25
C PRO A 421 -20.61 -5.12 -5.30
N GLY A 422 -20.79 -6.29 -4.69
CA GLY A 422 -19.77 -7.33 -4.64
C GLY A 422 -18.60 -7.01 -3.71
N LEU A 423 -18.55 -5.88 -3.01
CA LEU A 423 -17.46 -5.57 -2.07
C LEU A 423 -17.68 -6.24 -0.71
N ALA A 424 -18.86 -6.05 -0.12
CA ALA A 424 -19.17 -6.49 1.23
C ALA A 424 -19.50 -7.99 1.30
N TYR A 425 -18.96 -8.65 2.32
CA TYR A 425 -19.22 -10.04 2.70
C TYR A 425 -20.59 -10.12 3.37
N LEU A 426 -21.62 -10.45 2.59
CA LEU A 426 -23.00 -10.47 3.05
C LEU A 426 -23.49 -11.91 3.31
N HIS A 427 -24.75 -12.03 3.71
CA HIS A 427 -25.39 -13.30 4.07
C HIS A 427 -25.25 -14.40 2.99
N ALA A 428 -25.36 -14.02 1.71
CA ALA A 428 -25.23 -14.97 0.61
C ALA A 428 -23.79 -15.47 0.44
N ASP A 429 -22.80 -14.60 0.63
CA ASP A 429 -21.39 -14.98 0.61
C ASP A 429 -21.05 -15.89 1.77
N HIS A 430 -21.62 -15.63 2.95
CA HIS A 430 -21.43 -16.46 4.12
C HIS A 430 -21.94 -17.88 3.93
N ALA A 431 -23.19 -18.04 3.47
CA ALA A 431 -23.76 -19.36 3.20
C ALA A 431 -22.96 -20.15 2.15
N GLU A 432 -22.44 -19.46 1.13
CA GLU A 432 -21.58 -20.09 0.13
C GLU A 432 -20.22 -20.49 0.70
N VAL A 433 -19.63 -19.66 1.56
CA VAL A 433 -18.39 -19.97 2.28
C VAL A 433 -18.55 -21.19 3.18
N GLU A 434 -19.63 -21.30 3.95
CA GLU A 434 -19.90 -22.50 4.78
C GLU A 434 -20.00 -23.77 3.92
N ARG A 435 -20.68 -23.69 2.77
CA ARG A 435 -20.76 -24.80 1.82
C ARG A 435 -19.37 -25.20 1.31
N LEU A 436 -18.55 -24.21 0.95
CA LEU A 436 -17.19 -24.41 0.44
C LEU A 436 -16.25 -24.97 1.51
N MET A 437 -16.39 -24.58 2.79
CA MET A 437 -15.60 -25.12 3.89
C MET A 437 -15.70 -26.65 3.93
N GLY A 438 -16.91 -27.19 3.81
CA GLY A 438 -17.13 -28.65 3.78
C GLY A 438 -16.51 -29.33 2.55
N VAL A 439 -16.50 -28.66 1.39
CA VAL A 439 -15.87 -29.19 0.16
C VAL A 439 -14.36 -29.26 0.32
N LEU A 440 -13.74 -28.16 0.78
CA LEU A 440 -12.29 -28.04 0.93
C LEU A 440 -11.76 -28.95 2.04
N ALA A 441 -12.47 -29.08 3.16
CA ALA A 441 -12.10 -29.99 4.25
C ALA A 441 -12.05 -31.47 3.82
N ARG A 442 -12.81 -31.86 2.79
CA ARG A 442 -12.75 -33.20 2.18
C ARG A 442 -11.69 -33.33 1.07
N GLY A 443 -10.86 -32.31 0.86
CA GLY A 443 -9.86 -32.26 -0.21
C GLY A 443 -10.46 -32.06 -1.61
N GLY A 444 -11.75 -31.68 -1.70
CA GLY A 444 -12.44 -31.42 -2.96
C GLY A 444 -12.12 -30.05 -3.53
N THR A 445 -12.35 -29.86 -4.83
CA THR A 445 -12.18 -28.56 -5.51
C THR A 445 -13.53 -27.93 -5.80
N ALA A 446 -13.56 -26.60 -5.88
CA ALA A 446 -14.75 -25.84 -6.22
C ALA A 446 -14.41 -24.71 -7.20
N ARG A 447 -15.39 -24.33 -8.03
CA ARG A 447 -15.28 -23.16 -8.90
C ARG A 447 -16.12 -22.03 -8.31
N ALA A 448 -15.46 -21.07 -7.69
CA ALA A 448 -16.07 -19.89 -7.09
C ALA A 448 -15.09 -18.70 -7.22
N ASP A 449 -15.58 -17.51 -6.89
CA ASP A 449 -14.74 -16.33 -6.66
C ASP A 449 -13.66 -16.64 -5.62
N SER A 450 -12.41 -16.22 -5.89
CA SER A 450 -11.26 -16.56 -5.04
C SER A 450 -11.42 -16.05 -3.62
N ARG A 451 -12.14 -14.94 -3.40
CA ARG A 451 -12.41 -14.42 -2.05
C ARG A 451 -13.18 -15.42 -1.21
N ARG A 452 -14.20 -16.06 -1.79
CA ARG A 452 -14.99 -17.10 -1.13
C ARG A 452 -14.15 -18.36 -0.89
N ILE A 453 -13.26 -18.71 -1.82
CA ILE A 453 -12.33 -19.84 -1.62
C ILE A 453 -11.34 -19.55 -0.50
N ILE A 454 -10.74 -18.35 -0.45
CA ILE A 454 -9.83 -17.92 0.63
C ILE A 454 -10.57 -17.99 1.96
N SER A 455 -11.74 -17.36 2.07
CA SER A 455 -12.51 -17.33 3.31
C SER A 455 -12.89 -18.74 3.78
N ALA A 456 -13.35 -19.59 2.86
CA ALA A 456 -13.69 -20.97 3.18
C ALA A 456 -12.47 -21.80 3.61
N ALA A 457 -11.33 -21.62 2.94
CA ALA A 457 -10.11 -22.36 3.28
C ALA A 457 -9.60 -21.99 4.68
N VAL A 458 -9.55 -20.69 4.99
CA VAL A 458 -9.10 -20.19 6.30
C VAL A 458 -10.03 -20.67 7.42
N LEU A 459 -11.35 -20.53 7.25
CA LEU A 459 -12.30 -20.94 8.28
C LEU A 459 -12.36 -22.46 8.43
N ALA A 460 -12.24 -23.23 7.34
CA ALA A 460 -12.16 -24.68 7.41
C ALA A 460 -10.89 -25.14 8.15
N ALA A 461 -9.74 -24.52 7.84
CA ALA A 461 -8.49 -24.81 8.54
C ALA A 461 -8.55 -24.39 10.01
N ALA A 462 -9.26 -23.31 10.35
CA ALA A 462 -9.43 -22.87 11.74
C ALA A 462 -10.26 -23.88 12.54
N ALA A 463 -11.34 -24.41 11.94
CA ALA A 463 -12.18 -25.44 12.52
C ALA A 463 -11.48 -26.81 12.59
N GLN A 464 -10.59 -27.14 11.64
CA GLN A 464 -9.88 -28.42 11.55
C GLN A 464 -8.37 -28.20 11.28
N PRO A 465 -7.58 -27.77 12.28
CA PRO A 465 -6.17 -27.41 12.08
C PRO A 465 -5.30 -28.55 11.56
N THR A 466 -5.65 -29.80 11.87
CA THR A 466 -4.93 -31.00 11.40
C THR A 466 -5.05 -31.23 9.90
N LEU A 467 -6.02 -30.59 9.23
CA LEU A 467 -6.24 -30.69 7.79
C LEU A 467 -5.68 -29.49 7.00
N HIS A 468 -4.92 -28.59 7.66
CA HIS A 468 -4.43 -27.35 7.06
C HIS A 468 -3.83 -27.56 5.66
N ASP A 469 -2.86 -28.46 5.51
CA ASP A 469 -2.16 -28.67 4.25
C ASP A 469 -3.07 -29.27 3.17
N SER A 470 -3.95 -30.19 3.55
CA SER A 470 -4.94 -30.75 2.61
C SER A 470 -5.94 -29.69 2.13
N ILE A 471 -6.35 -28.77 3.00
CA ILE A 471 -7.24 -27.66 2.67
C ILE A 471 -6.52 -26.65 1.78
N LEU A 472 -5.24 -26.36 2.07
CA LEU A 472 -4.40 -25.48 1.27
C LEU A 472 -4.30 -25.98 -0.18
N GLU A 473 -3.97 -27.26 -0.36
CA GLU A 473 -3.89 -27.88 -1.69
C GLU A 473 -5.24 -27.94 -2.42
N ALA A 474 -6.34 -28.12 -1.69
CA ALA A 474 -7.68 -28.05 -2.26
C ALA A 474 -8.06 -26.63 -2.72
N ALA A 475 -7.72 -25.61 -1.91
CA ALA A 475 -7.99 -24.22 -2.20
C ALA A 475 -7.17 -23.71 -3.40
N ARG A 476 -5.88 -24.06 -3.46
CA ARG A 476 -4.98 -23.78 -4.59
C ARG A 476 -5.56 -24.25 -5.92
N ARG A 477 -5.96 -25.53 -5.99
CA ARG A 477 -6.61 -26.12 -7.18
C ARG A 477 -7.96 -25.48 -7.53
N SER A 478 -8.64 -24.89 -6.55
CA SER A 478 -9.94 -24.23 -6.74
C SER A 478 -9.81 -22.82 -7.34
N ILE A 479 -8.76 -22.09 -6.96
CA ILE A 479 -8.47 -20.74 -7.49
C ILE A 479 -7.94 -20.80 -8.93
N GLU A 480 -7.15 -21.83 -9.25
CA GLU A 480 -6.57 -21.98 -10.59
C GLU A 480 -7.53 -22.48 -11.66
N GLY A 481 -8.74 -22.89 -11.27
CA GLY A 481 -9.74 -23.35 -12.23
C GLY A 481 -9.22 -24.43 -13.21
N ILE A 482 -8.23 -25.25 -12.83
CA ILE A 482 -7.67 -26.41 -13.58
C ILE A 482 -7.85 -26.31 -15.11
N GLU A 483 -7.37 -25.26 -15.80
CA GLU A 483 -7.28 -25.23 -17.27
C GLU A 483 -6.14 -24.31 -17.78
N MET A 484 -4.93 -24.46 -17.22
CA MET A 484 -3.70 -24.18 -17.98
C MET A 484 -2.94 -25.49 -18.22
N GLU A 485 -3.08 -26.01 -19.44
CA GLU A 485 -1.90 -26.27 -20.29
C GLU A 485 -0.79 -27.21 -19.78
N GLU A 486 -1.11 -28.25 -19.00
CA GLU A 486 -0.27 -29.47 -18.91
C GLU A 486 -0.88 -30.70 -19.64
N ARG A 487 -1.90 -30.47 -20.47
CA ARG A 487 -2.06 -31.32 -21.66
C ARG A 487 -1.18 -30.74 -22.75
N GLU A 488 -0.17 -31.52 -23.13
CA GLU A 488 0.67 -31.37 -24.31
C GLU A 488 -0.04 -30.65 -25.48
N PRO A 489 0.68 -29.87 -26.30
CA PRO A 489 0.18 -29.43 -27.60
C PRO A 489 0.12 -30.63 -28.56
N GLN A 490 -0.79 -31.59 -28.30
CA GLN A 490 -1.26 -32.49 -29.34
C GLN A 490 -2.13 -31.67 -30.29
N ARG A 491 -1.45 -31.15 -31.33
CA ARG A 491 -1.97 -30.82 -32.67
C ARG A 491 -3.44 -31.22 -32.87
N ARG A 492 -4.37 -30.40 -32.39
CA ARG A 492 -5.72 -30.36 -32.94
C ARG A 492 -5.83 -29.05 -33.69
N ALA A 493 -5.74 -29.17 -35.00
CA ALA A 493 -6.05 -28.11 -35.93
C ALA A 493 -7.39 -27.47 -35.52
N ILE A 494 -7.32 -26.23 -35.05
CA ILE A 494 -8.49 -25.41 -34.76
C ILE A 494 -9.14 -25.11 -36.10
N ARG A 495 -10.20 -25.86 -36.43
CA ARG A 495 -11.19 -25.41 -37.41
C ARG A 495 -11.84 -24.15 -36.85
N PRO A 496 -11.92 -23.04 -37.60
CA PRO A 496 -12.59 -21.83 -37.13
C PRO A 496 -14.07 -22.14 -36.87
N LEU A 497 -14.51 -21.96 -35.63
CA LEU A 497 -15.93 -21.97 -35.27
C LEU A 497 -16.56 -20.64 -35.72
N PRO A 498 -17.76 -20.67 -36.34
CA PRO A 498 -18.42 -19.45 -36.78
C PRO A 498 -18.84 -18.60 -35.58
N SER A 499 -18.67 -17.28 -35.71
CA SER A 499 -19.05 -16.27 -34.72
C SER A 499 -20.50 -16.46 -34.26
N ALA A 500 -20.67 -16.92 -33.02
CA ALA A 500 -21.96 -16.89 -32.37
C ALA A 500 -22.30 -15.44 -32.04
N SER A 501 -23.33 -14.89 -32.69
CA SER A 501 -23.79 -13.53 -32.44
C SER A 501 -24.13 -13.31 -30.97
N ILE A 502 -23.78 -12.13 -30.45
CA ILE A 502 -24.03 -11.67 -29.07
C ILE A 502 -25.47 -11.96 -28.61
N GLY A 503 -26.44 -11.93 -29.53
CA GLY A 503 -27.84 -12.26 -29.26
C GLY A 503 -28.11 -13.71 -28.80
N ARG A 504 -27.28 -14.69 -29.17
CA ARG A 504 -27.40 -16.08 -28.69
C ARG A 504 -26.90 -16.24 -27.26
N SER A 505 -25.77 -15.62 -26.92
CA SER A 505 -25.28 -15.59 -25.53
C SER A 505 -26.24 -14.85 -24.62
N LEU A 506 -26.81 -13.73 -25.08
CA LEU A 506 -27.80 -12.98 -24.31
C LEU A 506 -29.08 -13.81 -24.06
N ARG A 507 -29.61 -14.48 -25.08
CA ARG A 507 -30.78 -15.38 -24.93
C ARG A 507 -30.49 -16.58 -24.00
N ALA A 508 -29.27 -17.11 -24.02
CA ALA A 508 -28.89 -18.20 -23.13
C ALA A 508 -28.78 -17.73 -21.66
N SER A 509 -28.25 -16.53 -21.44
CA SER A 509 -28.17 -15.94 -20.09
C SER A 509 -29.54 -15.60 -19.52
N LEU A 510 -30.44 -15.03 -20.35
CA LEU A 510 -31.82 -14.70 -19.96
C LEU A 510 -32.72 -15.92 -19.67
N ARG A 511 -32.26 -17.15 -19.95
CA ARG A 511 -32.99 -18.38 -19.55
C ARG A 511 -32.65 -18.84 -18.13
N ARG A 512 -31.68 -18.22 -17.45
CA ARG A 512 -31.33 -18.53 -16.06
C ARG A 512 -32.11 -17.62 -15.11
N PRO A 513 -32.98 -18.16 -14.23
CA PRO A 513 -33.77 -17.35 -13.29
C PRO A 513 -32.92 -16.47 -12.36
N SER A 514 -31.69 -16.87 -12.04
CA SER A 514 -30.76 -16.07 -11.24
C SER A 514 -30.25 -14.82 -11.98
N ALA A 515 -29.90 -14.96 -13.27
CA ALA A 515 -29.43 -13.84 -14.09
C ALA A 515 -30.51 -12.77 -14.29
N ILE A 516 -31.79 -13.15 -14.33
CA ILE A 516 -32.90 -12.20 -14.37
C ILE A 516 -33.02 -11.46 -13.03
N ARG A 517 -32.88 -12.13 -11.88
CA ARG A 517 -32.92 -11.48 -10.56
C ARG A 517 -31.77 -10.50 -10.40
N GLU A 518 -30.56 -10.89 -10.78
CA GLU A 518 -29.38 -10.02 -10.75
C GLU A 518 -29.57 -8.78 -11.64
N ALA A 519 -30.08 -8.97 -12.87
CA ALA A 519 -30.37 -7.85 -13.76
C ALA A 519 -31.45 -6.90 -13.22
N ILE A 520 -32.46 -7.41 -12.51
CA ILE A 520 -33.50 -6.58 -11.85
C ILE A 520 -32.89 -5.79 -10.68
N VAL A 521 -32.06 -6.44 -9.86
CA VAL A 521 -31.38 -5.78 -8.72
C VAL A 521 -30.44 -4.67 -9.21
N VAL A 522 -29.64 -4.96 -10.24
CA VAL A 522 -28.75 -3.98 -10.89
C VAL A 522 -29.57 -2.85 -11.53
N GLY A 523 -30.66 -3.18 -12.24
CA GLY A 523 -31.56 -2.17 -12.81
C GLY A 523 -32.22 -1.26 -11.76
N ALA A 524 -32.60 -1.83 -10.61
CA ALA A 524 -33.18 -1.07 -9.50
C ALA A 524 -32.16 -0.19 -8.78
N ALA A 525 -30.90 -0.65 -8.68
CA ALA A 525 -29.80 0.12 -8.10
C ALA A 525 -29.32 1.27 -9.03
N LEU A 526 -29.38 1.06 -10.34
CA LEU A 526 -28.94 2.04 -11.34
C LEU A 526 -30.05 3.01 -11.79
N SER A 527 -31.31 2.78 -11.39
CA SER A 527 -32.41 3.68 -11.71
C SER A 527 -32.35 4.95 -10.84
N PRO A 528 -32.28 6.15 -11.42
CA PRO A 528 -32.30 7.39 -10.65
C PRO A 528 -33.58 7.48 -9.82
N ARG A 529 -33.46 7.46 -8.48
CA ARG A 529 -34.60 7.74 -7.60
C ARG A 529 -35.02 9.19 -7.80
N ARG A 530 -36.08 9.43 -8.57
CA ARG A 530 -36.78 10.74 -8.57
C ARG A 530 -37.31 10.98 -7.16
N TRP A 531 -36.61 11.80 -6.41
CA TRP A 531 -37.06 12.33 -5.13
C TRP A 531 -38.36 13.11 -5.37
N ARG A 532 -39.51 12.51 -5.02
CA ARG A 532 -40.78 13.24 -5.00
C ARG A 532 -40.80 14.04 -3.70
N GLY A 533 -40.48 15.33 -3.81
CA GLY A 533 -40.67 16.28 -2.72
C GLY A 533 -42.14 16.30 -2.31
N SER A 534 -42.40 15.97 -1.05
CA SER A 534 -43.66 16.26 -0.37
C SER A 534 -43.76 17.77 -0.14
N ARG A 535 -44.84 18.37 -0.65
CA ARG A 535 -45.37 19.65 -0.15
C ARG A 535 -46.11 19.42 1.15
#